data_AF-A0A381I5W5-F1
#
_entry.id   AF-A0A381I5W5-F1
#
_cell.length_a   1.000
_cell.length_b   1.000
_cell.length_c   1.000
_cell.angle_alpha   90.00
_cell.angle_beta   90.00
_cell.angle_gamma   90.00
#
_symmetry.space_group_name_H-M   'P 1'
#
loop_
_entity.id
_entity.type
_entity.pdbx_description
1 polymer ?
#
loop_
_entity_poly.entity_id
_entity_poly.type
_entity_poly.pdbx_seq_one_letter_code
_entity_poly.pdbx_strand_id
1 'polypeptide(L)'
;MNNKSEKQEDNTKENNKYTSKEKNSEDIKKIDMESIGIFKKEIYNIERAALVPMRECIPYTKDIAKNITKLSSIKKDVTNARNKCKEVVKEYENMQIPELSKEKYTETLSNARDDVKKAYELREKSMESALKLINTKSPKYIGKITEYLDLSDKQIESFKNRLNDLKEEINNSETNNIN
;
A
#
# COMPACT_ATOMS: atom_id res chain seq x y z
N MET A 1 -72.84 -28.98 -8.17
CA MET A 1 -72.42 -27.61 -7.79
C MET A 1 -71.02 -27.38 -8.32
N ASN A 2 -70.82 -26.22 -8.92
CA ASN A 2 -69.63 -25.75 -9.60
C ASN A 2 -68.35 -25.73 -8.76
N ASN A 3 -67.23 -25.76 -9.49
CA ASN A 3 -65.96 -25.04 -9.25
C ASN A 3 -65.00 -25.57 -8.17
N LYS A 4 -63.67 -25.58 -8.32
CA LYS A 4 -62.72 -25.25 -9.41
C LYS A 4 -61.29 -25.49 -8.86
N SER A 5 -60.39 -26.03 -9.71
CA SER A 5 -58.91 -25.87 -9.71
C SER A 5 -58.11 -26.32 -8.46
N GLU A 6 -56.85 -26.79 -8.52
CA GLU A 6 -55.82 -26.73 -9.55
C GLU A 6 -54.73 -27.79 -9.33
N LYS A 7 -53.99 -28.11 -10.40
CA LYS A 7 -52.91 -29.10 -10.54
C LYS A 7 -51.66 -28.78 -9.72
N GLN A 8 -50.87 -29.81 -9.41
CA GLN A 8 -49.39 -29.73 -9.53
C GLN A 8 -48.80 -31.12 -9.84
N GLU A 9 -48.28 -31.26 -11.06
CA GLU A 9 -47.37 -32.32 -11.52
C GLU A 9 -45.93 -31.81 -11.43
N ASP A 10 -45.09 -32.68 -10.89
CA ASP A 10 -43.71 -33.05 -11.26
C ASP A 10 -42.74 -32.01 -11.86
N ASN A 11 -41.56 -31.88 -11.25
CA ASN A 11 -40.29 -32.15 -11.95
C ASN A 11 -39.07 -32.11 -11.00
N THR A 12 -38.44 -33.27 -10.89
CA THR A 12 -37.00 -33.55 -10.93
C THR A 12 -36.05 -32.34 -10.72
N LYS A 13 -35.37 -32.31 -9.58
CA LYS A 13 -34.23 -31.41 -9.34
C LYS A 13 -32.95 -32.01 -9.92
N GLU A 14 -32.50 -31.46 -11.03
CA GLU A 14 -31.15 -31.62 -11.56
C GLU A 14 -30.10 -31.31 -10.49
N ASN A 15 -29.32 -32.31 -10.14
CA ASN A 15 -28.05 -32.13 -9.44
C ASN A 15 -27.06 -31.47 -10.42
N ASN A 16 -26.94 -30.15 -10.34
CA ASN A 16 -25.85 -29.41 -10.96
C ASN A 16 -24.53 -29.82 -10.30
N LYS A 17 -23.88 -30.79 -10.94
CA LYS A 17 -22.50 -31.20 -10.70
C LYS A 17 -21.61 -30.01 -11.07
N TYR A 18 -21.31 -29.14 -10.12
CA TYR A 18 -20.22 -28.17 -10.25
C TYR A 18 -18.92 -28.97 -10.41
N THR A 19 -18.54 -29.21 -11.65
CA THR A 19 -17.19 -29.61 -11.99
C THR A 19 -16.28 -28.42 -11.69
N SER A 20 -15.59 -28.49 -10.57
CA SER A 20 -14.40 -27.68 -10.30
C SER A 20 -13.40 -27.96 -11.43
N LYS A 21 -13.39 -27.10 -12.46
CA LYS A 21 -12.30 -27.10 -13.44
C LYS A 21 -11.03 -26.80 -12.66
N GLU A 22 -10.13 -27.78 -12.58
CA GLU A 22 -8.75 -27.55 -12.19
C GLU A 22 -8.23 -26.40 -13.07
N LYS A 23 -7.96 -25.25 -12.47
CA LYS A 23 -7.32 -24.15 -13.17
C LYS A 23 -5.91 -24.62 -13.51
N ASN A 24 -5.51 -24.48 -14.77
CA ASN A 24 -4.14 -24.80 -15.17
C ASN A 24 -3.16 -23.77 -14.54
N SER A 25 -1.86 -24.07 -14.56
CA SER A 25 -0.84 -23.21 -13.95
C SER A 25 -0.84 -21.79 -14.51
N GLU A 26 -1.13 -21.65 -15.80
CA GLU A 26 -1.13 -20.38 -16.52
C GLU A 26 -2.29 -19.47 -16.10
N ASP A 27 -3.48 -20.04 -15.86
CA ASP A 27 -4.64 -19.34 -15.30
C ASP A 27 -4.37 -18.87 -13.86
N ILE A 28 -3.72 -19.70 -13.04
CA ILE A 28 -3.37 -19.35 -11.65
C ILE A 28 -2.37 -18.18 -11.63
N LYS A 29 -1.32 -18.25 -12.46
CA LYS A 29 -0.33 -17.18 -12.62
C LYS A 29 -0.97 -15.85 -13.01
N LYS A 30 -1.91 -15.88 -13.96
CA LYS A 30 -2.63 -14.67 -14.39
C LYS A 30 -3.43 -14.06 -13.24
N ILE A 31 -4.13 -14.89 -12.45
CA ILE A 31 -4.89 -14.43 -11.29
C ILE A 31 -3.96 -13.78 -10.26
N ASP A 32 -2.82 -14.39 -9.94
CA ASP A 32 -1.86 -13.82 -8.99
C ASP A 32 -1.34 -12.45 -9.47
N MET A 33 -1.02 -12.34 -10.77
CA MET A 33 -0.54 -11.08 -11.35
C MET A 33 -1.61 -9.98 -11.33
N GLU A 34 -2.88 -10.33 -11.55
CA GLU A 34 -4.01 -9.41 -11.41
C GLU A 34 -4.18 -8.94 -9.96
N SER A 35 -4.10 -9.86 -9.00
CA SER A 35 -4.15 -9.56 -7.55
C SER A 35 -3.02 -8.63 -7.11
N ILE A 36 -1.78 -8.86 -7.58
CA ILE A 36 -0.65 -7.97 -7.33
C ILE A 36 -0.90 -6.57 -7.94
N GLY A 37 -1.54 -6.52 -9.11
CA GLY A 37 -1.95 -5.27 -9.75
C GLY A 37 -2.95 -4.46 -8.92
N ILE A 38 -3.93 -5.14 -8.31
CA ILE A 38 -4.91 -4.54 -7.41
C ILE A 38 -4.23 -4.04 -6.13
N PHE A 39 -3.43 -4.89 -5.50
CA PHE A 39 -2.63 -4.54 -4.32
C PHE A 39 -1.82 -3.25 -4.54
N LYS A 40 -1.09 -3.16 -5.65
CA LYS A 40 -0.29 -1.98 -5.98
C LYS A 40 -1.14 -0.70 -6.15
N LYS A 41 -2.34 -0.82 -6.73
CA LYS A 41 -3.27 0.32 -6.87
C LYS A 41 -3.77 0.79 -5.51
N GLU A 42 -4.07 -0.13 -4.61
CA GLU A 42 -4.50 0.18 -3.25
C GLU A 42 -3.40 0.89 -2.46
N ILE A 43 -2.16 0.39 -2.50
CA ILE A 43 -0.99 1.09 -1.93
C ILE A 43 -0.96 2.54 -2.42
N TYR A 44 -0.98 2.76 -3.74
CA TYR A 44 -0.92 4.11 -4.32
C TYR A 44 -2.08 5.02 -3.88
N ASN A 45 -3.29 4.46 -3.78
CA ASN A 45 -4.48 5.20 -3.34
C ASN A 45 -4.33 5.67 -1.89
N ILE A 46 -3.81 4.80 -1.01
CA ILE A 46 -3.51 5.14 0.39
C ILE A 46 -2.43 6.24 0.44
N GLU A 47 -1.30 6.04 -0.24
CA GLU A 47 -0.14 6.95 -0.19
C GLU A 47 -0.48 8.38 -0.62
N ARG A 48 -1.37 8.52 -1.61
CA ARG A 48 -1.72 9.80 -2.23
C ARG A 48 -2.19 10.84 -1.22
N ALA A 49 -2.87 10.41 -0.15
CA ALA A 49 -3.36 11.30 0.91
C ALA A 49 -2.25 12.05 1.64
N ALA A 50 -1.06 11.45 1.76
CA ALA A 50 0.10 12.05 2.41
C ALA A 50 1.09 12.68 1.42
N LEU A 51 1.19 12.16 0.19
CA LEU A 51 2.13 12.68 -0.82
C LEU A 51 1.87 14.15 -1.17
N VAL A 52 0.61 14.57 -1.26
CA VAL A 52 0.25 15.96 -1.60
C VAL A 52 0.72 16.95 -0.51
N PRO A 53 0.32 16.80 0.77
CA PRO A 53 0.84 17.65 1.86
C PRO A 53 2.36 17.68 1.97
N MET A 54 3.03 16.54 1.74
CA MET A 54 4.49 16.48 1.79
C MET A 54 5.14 17.31 0.66
N ARG A 55 4.56 17.31 -0.54
CA ARG A 55 5.03 18.14 -1.66
C ARG A 55 4.89 19.63 -1.39
N GLU A 56 3.84 20.03 -0.68
CA GLU A 56 3.62 21.43 -0.27
C GLU A 56 4.73 21.93 0.68
N CYS A 57 5.46 21.03 1.35
CA CYS A 57 6.58 21.37 2.21
C CYS A 57 7.91 21.63 1.45
N ILE A 58 8.03 21.18 0.19
CA ILE A 58 9.28 21.29 -0.60
C ILE A 58 9.77 22.74 -0.78
N PRO A 59 8.93 23.75 -1.06
CA PRO A 59 9.39 25.13 -1.24
C PRO A 59 10.13 25.71 -0.03
N TYR A 60 9.93 25.15 1.16
CA TYR A 60 10.53 25.63 2.41
C TYR A 60 11.99 25.21 2.58
N THR A 61 12.44 24.16 1.88
CA THR A 61 13.82 23.66 2.00
C THR A 61 14.85 24.49 1.25
N LYS A 62 14.40 25.38 0.34
CA LYS A 62 15.30 26.13 -0.56
C LYS A 62 15.81 27.46 0.00
N ASP A 63 15.13 28.09 0.95
CA ASP A 63 15.56 29.39 1.49
C ASP A 63 14.97 29.68 2.89
N ILE A 64 15.64 29.19 3.94
CA ILE A 64 15.20 29.34 5.35
C ILE A 64 15.15 30.83 5.75
N ALA A 65 16.03 31.67 5.22
CA ALA A 65 16.12 33.09 5.56
C ALA A 65 14.91 33.88 5.03
N LYS A 66 14.48 33.64 3.78
CA LYS A 66 13.26 34.25 3.22
C LYS A 66 11.97 33.73 3.83
N ASN A 67 11.98 32.52 4.37
CA ASN A 67 10.80 31.84 4.88
C ASN A 67 10.52 32.10 6.37
N ILE A 68 11.39 32.83 7.07
CA ILE A 68 11.20 33.17 8.49
C ILE A 68 9.89 33.95 8.74
N THR A 69 9.45 34.77 7.78
CA THR A 69 8.17 35.51 7.84
C THR A 69 6.94 34.64 7.61
N LYS A 70 7.12 33.41 7.10
CA LYS A 70 6.07 32.43 6.80
C LYS A 70 6.02 31.28 7.81
N LEU A 71 6.72 31.40 8.94
CA LEU A 71 6.91 30.31 9.89
C LEU A 71 5.59 29.68 10.39
N SER A 72 4.52 30.48 10.51
CA SER A 72 3.18 30.00 10.88
C SER A 72 2.58 29.09 9.80
N SER A 73 2.65 29.49 8.53
CA SER A 73 2.19 28.67 7.39
C SER A 73 3.01 27.40 7.26
N ILE A 74 4.35 27.49 7.38
CA ILE A 74 5.23 26.32 7.35
C ILE A 74 4.86 25.34 8.46
N LYS A 75 4.64 25.84 9.68
CA LYS A 75 4.23 25.00 10.81
C LYS A 75 2.90 24.32 10.55
N LYS A 76 1.93 25.01 9.93
CA LYS A 76 0.64 24.45 9.55
C LYS A 76 0.80 23.33 8.53
N ASP A 77 1.56 23.55 7.46
CA ASP A 77 1.73 22.59 6.38
C ASP A 77 2.50 21.35 6.84
N VAL A 78 3.57 21.53 7.61
CA VAL A 78 4.32 20.41 8.22
C VAL A 78 3.45 19.63 9.20
N THR A 79 2.60 20.30 9.97
CA THR A 79 1.63 19.65 10.87
C THR A 79 0.62 18.81 10.08
N ASN A 80 0.10 19.36 8.97
CA ASN A 80 -0.81 18.65 8.08
C ASN A 80 -0.13 17.41 7.49
N ALA A 81 1.08 17.56 6.93
CA ALA A 81 1.85 16.45 6.37
C ALA A 81 2.12 15.34 7.40
N ARG A 82 2.49 15.70 8.63
CA ARG A 82 2.65 14.74 9.73
C ARG A 82 1.36 13.97 10.01
N ASN A 83 0.24 14.67 10.13
CA ASN A 83 -1.04 14.04 10.44
C ASN A 83 -1.48 13.10 9.31
N LYS A 84 -1.25 13.47 8.05
CA LYS A 84 -1.53 12.59 6.90
C LYS A 84 -0.62 11.37 6.84
N CYS A 85 0.64 11.49 7.25
CA CYS A 85 1.49 10.29 7.44
C CYS A 85 0.90 9.35 8.51
N LYS A 86 0.42 9.89 9.65
CA LYS A 86 -0.25 9.09 10.70
C LYS A 86 -1.49 8.37 10.20
N GLU A 87 -2.32 9.06 9.41
CA GLU A 87 -3.50 8.46 8.79
C GLU A 87 -3.10 7.31 7.86
N VAL A 88 -2.13 7.52 6.97
CA VAL A 88 -1.61 6.49 6.06
C VAL A 88 -1.08 5.26 6.81
N VAL A 89 -0.34 5.45 7.90
CA VAL A 89 0.15 4.34 8.74
C VAL A 89 -1.02 3.50 9.28
N LYS A 90 -2.10 4.13 9.72
CA LYS A 90 -3.31 3.42 10.20
C LYS A 90 -4.06 2.72 9.07
N GLU A 91 -4.13 3.31 7.89
CA GLU A 91 -4.74 2.64 6.73
C GLU A 91 -3.97 1.35 6.39
N TYR A 92 -2.63 1.36 6.45
CA TYR A 92 -1.84 0.14 6.24
C TYR A 92 -2.01 -0.93 7.31
N GLU A 93 -2.29 -0.55 8.57
CA GLU A 93 -2.61 -1.52 9.63
C GLU A 93 -3.88 -2.31 9.33
N ASN A 94 -4.83 -1.70 8.62
CA ASN A 94 -6.13 -2.28 8.30
C ASN A 94 -6.22 -2.82 6.86
N MET A 95 -5.24 -2.47 6.01
CA MET A 95 -5.18 -2.91 4.61
C MET A 95 -5.15 -4.44 4.53
N GLN A 96 -6.05 -4.99 3.72
CA GLN A 96 -6.13 -6.43 3.49
C GLN A 96 -5.07 -6.85 2.47
N ILE A 97 -4.43 -7.99 2.73
CA ILE A 97 -3.46 -8.58 1.82
C ILE A 97 -4.23 -9.61 0.96
N PRO A 98 -4.22 -9.49 -0.37
CA PRO A 98 -4.89 -10.48 -1.22
C PRO A 98 -4.15 -11.82 -1.11
N GLU A 99 -4.93 -12.89 -0.97
CA GLU A 99 -4.40 -14.25 -1.00
C GLU A 99 -3.96 -14.62 -2.41
N LEU A 100 -2.73 -15.10 -2.54
CA LEU A 100 -2.15 -15.60 -3.78
C LEU A 100 -2.07 -17.13 -3.77
N SER A 101 -1.76 -17.72 -4.92
CA SER A 101 -1.72 -19.18 -5.11
C SER A 101 -0.77 -19.93 -4.18
N LYS A 102 0.25 -19.25 -3.65
CA LYS A 102 1.18 -19.80 -2.65
C LYS A 102 1.24 -18.89 -1.44
N GLU A 103 1.24 -19.49 -0.25
CA GLU A 103 1.33 -18.77 1.02
C GLU A 103 2.55 -17.82 1.07
N LYS A 104 3.71 -18.28 0.59
CA LYS A 104 4.93 -17.44 0.50
C LYS A 104 4.76 -16.18 -0.36
N TYR A 105 3.91 -16.23 -1.40
CA TYR A 105 3.64 -15.08 -2.25
C TYR A 105 2.77 -14.06 -1.49
N THR A 106 1.76 -14.55 -0.77
CA THR A 106 0.93 -13.74 0.13
C THR A 106 1.77 -13.10 1.25
N GLU A 107 2.68 -13.86 1.87
CA GLU A 107 3.61 -13.36 2.88
C GLU A 107 4.52 -12.26 2.30
N THR A 108 5.00 -12.43 1.07
CA THR A 108 5.80 -11.42 0.38
C THR A 108 5.02 -10.12 0.16
N LEU A 109 3.72 -10.19 -0.16
CA LEU A 109 2.86 -9.00 -0.23
C LEU A 109 2.65 -8.34 1.14
N SER A 110 2.48 -9.12 2.20
CA SER A 110 2.39 -8.59 3.57
C SER A 110 3.66 -7.82 3.95
N ASN A 111 4.82 -8.41 3.70
CA ASN A 111 6.12 -7.78 3.95
C ASN A 111 6.31 -6.51 3.11
N ALA A 112 5.88 -6.53 1.84
CA ALA A 112 5.93 -5.36 0.98
C ALA A 112 5.04 -4.21 1.51
N ARG A 113 3.84 -4.52 2.02
CA ARG A 113 2.97 -3.54 2.70
C ARG A 113 3.65 -2.96 3.95
N ASP A 114 4.31 -3.79 4.74
CA ASP A 114 4.99 -3.37 5.96
C ASP A 114 6.19 -2.45 5.68
N ASP A 115 6.93 -2.67 4.58
CA ASP A 115 7.96 -1.75 4.11
C ASP A 115 7.37 -0.35 3.84
N VAL A 116 6.24 -0.26 3.13
CA VAL A 116 5.59 1.04 2.85
C VAL A 116 5.06 1.68 4.13
N LYS A 117 4.41 0.90 5.01
CA LYS A 117 4.01 1.38 6.34
C LYS A 117 5.19 2.00 7.08
N LYS A 118 6.33 1.29 7.11
CA LYS A 118 7.54 1.74 7.78
C LYS A 118 8.09 3.03 7.18
N ALA A 119 8.02 3.16 5.85
CA ALA A 119 8.41 4.38 5.15
C ALA A 119 7.60 5.59 5.65
N TYR A 120 6.30 5.45 5.90
CA TYR A 120 5.46 6.53 6.40
C TYR A 120 5.62 6.82 7.89
N GLU A 121 5.91 5.82 8.72
CA GLU A 121 6.33 6.05 10.11
C GLU A 121 7.61 6.91 10.18
N LEU A 122 8.54 6.67 9.27
CA LEU A 122 9.79 7.45 9.18
C LEU A 122 9.52 8.87 8.66
N ARG A 123 8.66 9.03 7.65
CA ARG A 123 8.22 10.35 7.16
C ARG A 123 7.54 11.16 8.26
N GLU A 124 6.70 10.52 9.07
CA GLU A 124 6.10 11.16 10.25
C GLU A 124 7.17 11.69 11.22
N LYS A 125 8.16 10.85 11.59
CA LYS A 125 9.28 11.26 12.45
C LYS A 125 10.12 12.39 11.87
N SER A 126 10.27 12.41 10.55
CA SER A 126 10.91 13.52 9.83
C SER A 126 10.12 14.82 10.01
N MET A 127 8.79 14.78 9.83
CA MET A 127 7.92 15.95 10.05
C MET A 127 7.90 16.40 11.52
N GLU A 128 7.94 15.47 12.48
CA GLU A 128 8.11 15.82 13.89
C GLU A 128 9.43 16.54 14.17
N SER A 129 10.51 16.11 13.53
CA SER A 129 11.82 16.75 13.61
C SER A 129 11.79 18.14 12.96
N ALA A 130 11.08 18.30 11.84
CA ALA A 130 10.84 19.60 11.21
C ALA A 130 10.08 20.56 12.13
N LEU A 131 9.03 20.10 12.82
CA LEU A 131 8.34 20.92 13.82
C LEU A 131 9.25 21.31 14.98
N LYS A 132 10.13 20.41 15.45
CA LYS A 132 11.12 20.72 16.48
C LYS A 132 12.14 21.75 15.98
N LEU A 133 12.59 21.66 14.73
CA LEU A 133 13.45 22.66 14.09
C LEU A 133 12.76 24.03 14.07
N ILE A 134 11.52 24.11 13.62
CA ILE A 134 10.73 25.34 13.55
C ILE A 134 10.59 25.99 14.94
N ASN A 135 10.23 25.21 15.96
CA ASN A 135 9.97 25.74 17.30
C ASN A 135 11.25 26.12 18.05
N THR A 136 12.32 25.35 17.89
CA THR A 136 13.57 25.54 18.68
C THR A 136 14.66 26.28 17.92
N LYS A 137 14.54 26.39 16.60
CA LYS A 137 15.57 26.89 15.66
C LYS A 137 16.88 26.11 15.76
N SER A 138 16.86 24.89 16.32
CA SER A 138 18.07 24.10 16.58
C SER A 138 18.48 23.30 15.33
N PRO A 139 19.66 23.55 14.74
CA PRO A 139 20.10 22.87 13.51
C PRO A 139 20.27 21.35 13.65
N LYS A 140 20.41 20.82 14.87
CA LYS A 140 20.52 19.37 15.11
C LYS A 140 19.34 18.56 14.54
N TYR A 141 18.18 19.20 14.40
CA TYR A 141 17.00 18.55 13.83
C TYR A 141 17.08 18.44 12.31
N ILE A 142 17.92 19.21 11.62
CA ILE A 142 18.18 19.06 10.18
C ILE A 142 18.74 17.66 9.91
N GLY A 143 19.75 17.23 10.66
CA GLY A 143 20.33 15.89 10.51
C GLY A 143 19.30 14.77 10.68
N LYS A 144 18.40 14.90 11.68
CA LYS A 144 17.32 13.92 11.90
C LYS A 144 16.28 13.90 10.78
N ILE A 145 15.94 15.06 10.22
CA ILE A 145 15.02 15.16 9.08
C ILE A 145 15.59 14.36 7.90
N THR A 146 16.86 14.60 7.56
CA THR A 146 17.56 13.90 6.47
C THR A 146 17.65 12.40 6.75
N GLU A 147 18.12 11.99 7.93
CA GLU A 147 18.24 10.58 8.32
C GLU A 147 16.92 9.81 8.15
N TYR A 148 15.82 10.37 8.65
CA TYR A 148 14.52 9.70 8.53
C TYR A 148 13.98 9.66 7.10
N LEU A 149 14.28 10.67 6.27
CA LEU A 149 13.90 10.63 4.86
C LEU A 149 14.72 9.58 4.10
N ASP A 150 16.04 9.52 4.33
CA ASP A 150 16.91 8.52 3.71
C ASP A 150 16.51 7.09 4.10
N LEU A 151 16.19 6.87 5.38
CA LEU A 151 15.67 5.58 5.84
C LEU A 151 14.31 5.26 5.21
N SER A 152 13.43 6.26 5.04
CA SER A 152 12.13 6.09 4.39
C SER A 152 12.29 5.66 2.93
N ASP A 153 13.20 6.30 2.20
CA ASP A 153 13.45 5.98 0.79
C ASP A 153 13.99 4.56 0.60
N LYS A 154 14.84 4.08 1.53
CA LYS A 154 15.28 2.67 1.55
C LYS A 154 14.12 1.68 1.74
N GLN A 155 13.11 2.02 2.56
CA GLN A 155 11.93 1.16 2.72
C GLN A 155 11.09 1.13 1.43
N ILE A 156 10.94 2.26 0.74
CA ILE A 156 10.26 2.31 -0.56
C ILE A 156 11.03 1.51 -1.63
N GLU A 157 12.36 1.51 -1.58
CA GLU A 157 13.18 0.67 -2.44
C GLU A 157 12.97 -0.82 -2.15
N SER A 158 13.01 -1.25 -0.88
CA SER A 158 12.69 -2.62 -0.46
C SER A 158 11.34 -3.08 -0.98
N PHE A 159 10.30 -2.25 -0.82
CA PHE A 159 8.96 -2.52 -1.36
C PHE A 159 8.98 -2.78 -2.87
N LYS A 160 9.66 -1.93 -3.64
CA LYS A 160 9.75 -2.07 -5.10
C LYS A 160 10.46 -3.36 -5.49
N ASN A 161 11.57 -3.67 -4.82
CA ASN A 161 12.37 -4.86 -5.09
C ASN A 161 11.56 -6.12 -4.80
N ARG A 162 10.91 -6.22 -3.63
CA ARG A 162 10.03 -7.36 -3.29
C ARG A 162 8.94 -7.58 -4.32
N LEU A 163 8.29 -6.51 -4.79
CA LEU A 163 7.23 -6.64 -5.80
C LEU A 163 7.75 -7.04 -7.18
N ASN A 164 8.98 -6.69 -7.52
CA ASN A 164 9.59 -7.12 -8.78
C ASN A 164 10.03 -8.57 -8.69
N ASP A 165 10.75 -8.94 -7.63
CA ASP A 165 11.23 -10.29 -7.36
C ASP A 165 10.06 -11.28 -7.31
N LEU A 166 8.96 -10.93 -6.64
CA LEU A 166 7.75 -11.77 -6.59
C LEU A 166 7.15 -12.03 -7.98
N LYS A 167 7.09 -11.00 -8.83
CA LYS A 167 6.57 -11.15 -10.20
C LYS A 167 7.48 -12.03 -11.04
N GLU A 168 8.79 -11.87 -10.91
CA GLU A 168 9.76 -12.72 -11.58
C GLU A 168 9.65 -14.17 -11.11
N GLU A 169 9.52 -14.40 -9.80
CA GLU A 169 9.34 -15.72 -9.23
C GLU A 169 8.06 -16.41 -9.73
N ILE A 170 6.93 -15.70 -9.73
CA ILE A 170 5.67 -16.20 -10.31
C ILE A 170 5.86 -16.54 -11.79
N ASN A 171 6.53 -15.67 -12.56
CA ASN A 171 6.76 -15.89 -13.99
C ASN A 171 7.66 -17.09 -14.29
N ASN A 172 8.68 -17.33 -13.47
CA ASN A 172 9.67 -18.39 -13.65
C ASN A 172 9.26 -19.73 -13.02
N SER A 173 8.15 -19.79 -12.27
CA SER A 173 7.72 -21.00 -11.59
C SER A 173 7.30 -22.18 -12.50
N GLU A 174 7.23 -21.98 -13.82
CA GLU A 174 6.98 -23.02 -14.84
C GLU A 174 8.26 -23.59 -15.47
N THR A 175 9.41 -22.91 -15.36
CA THR A 175 10.64 -23.35 -16.05
C THR A 175 11.34 -24.53 -15.36
N ASN A 176 10.98 -24.84 -14.12
CA ASN A 176 11.65 -25.85 -13.28
C ASN A 176 10.90 -27.19 -13.18
N ASN A 177 9.76 -27.36 -13.87
CA ASN A 177 9.01 -28.63 -13.92
C ASN A 177 9.31 -29.45 -15.20
N ILE A 178 10.33 -29.07 -15.96
CA ILE A 178 10.84 -29.83 -17.11
C ILE A 178 12.30 -30.18 -16.80
N ASN A 179 12.53 -31.27 -16.07
CA ASN A 179 13.78 -32.04 -16.05
C ASN A 179 13.52 -33.42 -15.46
#